data_AF-A0A7X7YSZ4-F1
#
_entry.id   AF-A0A7X7YSZ4-F1
#
_cell.length_a   1.000
_cell.length_b   1.000
_cell.length_c   1.000
_cell.angle_alpha   90.00
_cell.angle_beta   90.00
_cell.angle_gamma   90.00
#
_symmetry.space_group_name_H-M   'P 1'
#
loop_
_entity.id
_entity.type
_entity.pdbx_description
1 polymer ?
#
loop_
_entity_poly.entity_id
_entity_poly.type
_entity_poly.pdbx_seq_one_letter_code
_entity_poly.pdbx_strand_id
1 'polypeptide(L)'
;MAKKIEKAIILNTKKISYQKEINRFDIVYIGSFFCENLIPDITEIDNIFQSGVRRVAIQTSFFTQDNIENFKNKLAEIFYSFSNIELSINDLGLLDFLNKNYPKVKKGIGIPLSYDFMRMNSKSLNKFMNKNNLERIETDEDYLIKNFKERDFLISYHFPLKFIGVSRFCPFTRKIVGKCSYECINDIKKLKIKDTDKEMILWQNAYFDKKEKIGSTDFNRLVIFSI
;
A
#
# COMPACT_ATOMS: atom_id res chain seq x y z
N MET A 1 -13.61 -19.50 -18.18
CA MET A 1 -13.58 -18.03 -18.33
C MET A 1 -12.25 -17.53 -17.80
N ALA A 2 -11.56 -16.63 -18.51
CA ALA A 2 -10.31 -16.05 -18.01
C ALA A 2 -10.58 -15.22 -16.74
N LYS A 3 -9.75 -15.39 -15.71
CA LYS A 3 -9.85 -14.63 -14.45
C LYS A 3 -9.65 -13.14 -14.77
N LYS A 4 -10.68 -12.31 -14.57
CA LYS A 4 -10.56 -10.85 -14.75
C LYS A 4 -9.62 -10.30 -13.66
N ILE A 5 -8.52 -9.70 -14.08
CA ILE A 5 -7.56 -9.02 -13.19
C ILE A 5 -8.07 -7.60 -12.93
N GLU A 6 -8.19 -7.24 -11.66
CA GLU A 6 -8.51 -5.89 -11.23
C GLU A 6 -7.33 -4.94 -11.47
N LYS A 7 -7.57 -3.78 -12.08
CA LYS A 7 -6.54 -2.77 -12.32
C LYS A 7 -6.60 -1.70 -11.24
N ALA A 8 -5.46 -1.42 -10.64
CA ALA A 8 -5.32 -0.44 -9.58
C ALA A 8 -4.16 0.52 -9.86
N ILE A 9 -4.26 1.75 -9.37
CA ILE A 9 -3.20 2.75 -9.43
C ILE A 9 -2.93 3.29 -8.02
N ILE A 10 -1.66 3.46 -7.67
CA ILE A 10 -1.25 4.23 -6.50
C ILE A 10 -1.14 5.67 -6.91
N LEU A 11 -1.97 6.51 -6.30
CA LEU A 11 -1.86 7.95 -6.38
C LEU A 11 -0.99 8.47 -5.26
N ASN A 12 -0.20 9.47 -5.63
CA ASN A 12 0.73 10.11 -4.74
C ASN A 12 0.34 11.58 -4.65
N THR A 13 -0.68 11.92 -3.85
CA THR A 13 -1.22 13.28 -3.89
C THR A 13 -1.39 13.93 -2.53
N LYS A 14 -0.80 15.12 -2.38
CA LYS A 14 -1.53 16.29 -1.86
C LYS A 14 -1.88 17.30 -2.97
N LYS A 15 -1.47 17.03 -4.22
CA LYS A 15 -1.73 17.90 -5.38
C LYS A 15 -2.55 17.14 -6.42
N ILE A 16 -3.77 17.61 -6.61
CA ILE A 16 -4.94 16.99 -7.27
C ILE A 16 -4.84 16.99 -8.82
N SER A 17 -3.70 17.27 -9.42
CA SER A 17 -3.62 17.52 -10.88
C SER A 17 -3.82 16.29 -11.79
N TYR A 18 -4.07 15.08 -11.23
CA TYR A 18 -4.16 13.82 -12.00
C TYR A 18 -5.58 13.27 -12.20
N GLN A 19 -6.63 14.06 -11.91
CA GLN A 19 -8.04 13.60 -11.96
C GLN A 19 -8.51 13.05 -13.32
N LYS A 20 -7.84 13.34 -14.44
CA LYS A 20 -8.40 13.05 -15.78
C LYS A 20 -8.33 11.59 -16.26
N GLU A 21 -7.57 10.71 -15.61
CA GLU A 21 -7.44 9.30 -16.09
C GLU A 21 -7.61 8.23 -15.01
N ILE A 22 -7.98 8.58 -13.78
CA ILE A 22 -8.05 7.60 -12.68
C ILE A 22 -9.33 6.75 -12.72
N ASN A 23 -10.37 7.22 -13.41
CA ASN A 23 -11.65 6.52 -13.58
C ASN A 23 -11.56 5.19 -14.37
N ARG A 24 -10.46 4.98 -15.11
CA ARG A 24 -10.21 3.72 -15.83
C ARG A 24 -9.75 2.58 -14.91
N PHE A 25 -9.39 2.90 -13.66
CA PHE A 25 -8.95 1.92 -12.67
C PHE A 25 -10.14 1.46 -11.81
N ASP A 26 -10.14 0.18 -11.46
CA ASP A 26 -11.18 -0.43 -10.64
C ASP A 26 -11.07 -0.01 -9.16
N ILE A 27 -9.90 0.45 -8.74
CA ILE A 27 -9.57 0.93 -7.39
C ILE A 27 -8.36 1.89 -7.43
N VAL A 28 -8.38 2.89 -6.56
CA VAL A 28 -7.27 3.83 -6.37
C VAL A 28 -6.67 3.63 -4.98
N TYR A 29 -5.35 3.54 -4.91
CA TYR A 29 -4.58 3.50 -3.68
C TYR A 29 -4.12 4.91 -3.31
N ILE A 30 -4.24 5.26 -2.04
CA ILE A 30 -3.73 6.50 -1.44
C ILE A 30 -3.03 6.21 -0.12
N GLY A 31 -2.28 7.19 0.36
CA GLY A 31 -1.48 7.06 1.58
C GLY A 31 -0.10 6.47 1.29
N SER A 32 0.47 5.73 2.24
CA SER A 32 1.81 5.18 2.10
C SER A 32 2.05 3.97 2.99
N PHE A 33 2.77 2.98 2.46
CA PHE A 33 3.37 1.91 3.27
C PHE A 33 4.62 2.32 4.04
N PHE A 34 5.22 3.45 3.66
CA PHE A 34 6.59 3.79 4.04
C PHE A 34 6.66 5.07 4.89
N CYS A 35 5.57 5.83 5.00
CA CYS A 35 5.54 7.09 5.74
C CYS A 35 4.21 7.31 6.49
N GLU A 36 4.30 7.38 7.81
CA GLU A 36 3.15 7.66 8.70
C GLU A 36 2.59 9.08 8.57
N ASN A 37 3.33 10.01 7.95
CA ASN A 37 2.86 11.37 7.73
C ASN A 37 1.96 11.49 6.49
N LEU A 38 1.96 10.48 5.61
CA LEU A 38 1.14 10.39 4.39
C LEU A 38 -0.19 9.71 4.70
N ILE A 39 -0.92 10.24 5.68
CA ILE A 39 -2.29 9.82 5.99
C ILE A 39 -3.26 10.65 5.15
N PRO A 40 -4.12 10.04 4.34
CA PRO A 40 -5.11 10.78 3.55
C PRO A 40 -6.14 11.45 4.46
N ASP A 41 -6.70 12.55 3.98
CA ASP A 41 -7.86 13.19 4.59
C ASP A 41 -9.14 12.94 3.79
N ILE A 42 -10.29 13.33 4.35
CA ILE A 42 -11.59 13.12 3.73
C ILE A 42 -11.74 13.90 2.43
N THR A 43 -11.14 15.08 2.34
CA THR A 43 -11.22 15.89 1.12
C THR A 43 -10.48 15.19 -0.02
N GLU A 44 -9.32 14.58 0.25
CA GLU A 44 -8.60 13.76 -0.72
C GLU A 44 -9.45 12.56 -1.20
N ILE A 45 -10.07 11.83 -0.26
CA ILE A 45 -10.91 10.67 -0.58
C ILE A 45 -12.14 11.09 -1.40
N ASP A 46 -12.82 12.16 -1.00
CA ASP A 46 -13.99 12.69 -1.69
C ASP A 46 -13.66 13.10 -3.13
N ASN A 47 -12.55 13.82 -3.33
CA ASN A 47 -12.08 14.21 -4.66
C ASN A 47 -11.85 13.01 -5.59
N ILE A 48 -11.40 11.88 -5.06
CA ILE A 48 -11.20 10.63 -5.83
C ILE A 48 -12.55 10.03 -6.22
N PHE A 49 -13.51 9.97 -5.30
CA PHE A 49 -14.86 9.48 -5.60
C PHE A 49 -15.58 10.39 -6.61
N GLN A 50 -15.47 11.72 -6.48
CA GLN A 50 -16.01 12.70 -7.43
C GLN A 50 -15.42 12.53 -8.84
N SER A 51 -14.21 11.98 -8.95
CA SER A 51 -13.58 11.65 -10.24
C SER A 51 -14.15 10.38 -10.90
N GLY A 52 -15.16 9.73 -10.30
CA GLY A 52 -15.84 8.55 -10.83
C GLY A 52 -15.22 7.22 -10.43
N VAL A 53 -14.18 7.23 -9.57
CA VAL A 53 -13.60 6.02 -8.99
C VAL A 53 -14.58 5.41 -8.00
N ARG A 54 -14.74 4.08 -8.02
CA ARG A 54 -15.75 3.38 -7.20
C ARG A 54 -15.24 2.86 -5.87
N ARG A 55 -13.92 2.69 -5.74
CA ARG A 55 -13.28 2.11 -4.54
C ARG A 55 -11.94 2.76 -4.28
N VAL A 56 -11.62 2.92 -3.01
CA VAL A 56 -10.33 3.47 -2.55
C VAL A 56 -9.70 2.49 -1.58
N ALA A 57 -8.40 2.23 -1.74
CA ALA A 57 -7.57 1.52 -0.78
C ALA A 57 -6.65 2.52 -0.05
N ILE A 58 -6.70 2.56 1.28
CA ILE A 58 -5.80 3.38 2.08
C ILE A 58 -4.63 2.52 2.53
N GLN A 59 -3.42 2.93 2.12
CA GLN A 59 -2.17 2.32 2.52
C GLN A 59 -1.72 2.89 3.86
N THR A 60 -1.38 2.00 4.80
CA THR A 60 -0.88 2.39 6.11
C THR A 60 0.58 1.96 6.28
N SER A 61 1.37 2.77 6.95
CA SER A 61 2.72 2.40 7.36
C SER A 61 2.71 1.74 8.74
N PHE A 62 3.89 1.41 9.25
CA PHE A 62 4.10 1.31 10.69
C PHE A 62 3.94 2.69 11.32
N PHE A 63 3.33 2.74 12.50
CA PHE A 63 3.06 4.01 13.19
C PHE A 63 3.83 4.13 14.49
N THR A 64 4.21 5.37 14.80
CA THR A 64 4.50 5.79 16.17
C THR A 64 3.21 5.90 16.98
N GLN A 65 3.33 5.91 18.32
CA GLN A 65 2.17 5.97 19.22
C GLN A 65 1.28 7.21 18.96
N ASP A 66 1.88 8.38 18.72
CA ASP A 66 1.09 9.60 18.49
C ASP A 66 0.36 9.54 17.14
N ASN A 67 1.01 9.03 16.10
CA ASN A 67 0.42 8.96 14.76
C ASN A 67 -0.64 7.87 14.64
N ILE A 68 -0.52 6.74 15.36
CA ILE A 68 -1.57 5.72 15.34
C ILE A 68 -2.85 6.24 16.00
N GLU A 69 -2.77 6.98 17.11
CA GLU A 69 -3.95 7.57 17.75
C GLU A 69 -4.62 8.63 16.86
N ASN A 70 -3.81 9.50 16.23
CA ASN A 70 -4.32 10.44 15.24
C ASN A 70 -5.03 9.72 14.07
N PHE A 71 -4.45 8.63 13.56
CA PHE A 71 -5.05 7.88 12.48
C PHE A 71 -6.35 7.17 12.89
N LYS A 72 -6.40 6.57 14.10
CA LYS A 72 -7.63 5.96 14.65
C LYS A 72 -8.79 6.94 14.69
N ASN A 73 -8.55 8.19 15.11
CA ASN A 73 -9.59 9.22 15.13
C ASN A 73 -10.10 9.55 13.72
N LYS A 74 -9.21 9.66 12.74
CA LYS A 74 -9.58 9.89 11.34
C LYS A 74 -10.36 8.74 10.72
N LEU A 75 -10.05 7.50 11.09
CA LEU A 75 -10.74 6.33 10.56
C LEU A 75 -12.24 6.34 10.86
N ALA A 76 -12.64 6.82 12.04
CA ALA A 76 -14.06 6.95 12.38
C ALA A 76 -14.81 7.85 11.39
N GLU A 77 -14.21 9.01 11.07
CA GLU A 77 -14.78 9.99 10.14
C GLU A 77 -14.78 9.48 8.69
N ILE A 78 -13.71 8.78 8.27
CA ILE A 78 -13.60 8.15 6.95
C ILE A 78 -14.68 7.07 6.78
N PHE A 79 -14.83 6.16 7.74
CA PHE A 79 -15.80 5.07 7.63
C PHE A 79 -17.24 5.52 7.80
N TYR A 80 -17.48 6.65 8.48
CA TYR A 80 -18.79 7.29 8.49
C TYR A 80 -19.15 7.87 7.11
N SER A 81 -18.17 8.48 6.45
CA SER A 81 -18.39 9.20 5.19
C SER A 81 -18.38 8.29 3.95
N PHE A 82 -17.64 7.18 3.99
CA PHE A 82 -17.40 6.34 2.82
C PHE A 82 -17.56 4.85 3.13
N SER A 83 -18.40 4.16 2.35
CA SER A 83 -18.65 2.72 2.49
C SER A 83 -17.75 1.83 1.65
N ASN A 84 -17.09 2.39 0.63
CA ASN A 84 -16.27 1.65 -0.35
C ASN A 84 -14.76 1.82 -0.12
N ILE A 85 -14.34 1.72 1.15
CA ILE A 85 -12.94 1.81 1.58
C ILE A 85 -12.37 0.43 1.91
N GLU A 86 -11.15 0.18 1.46
CA GLU A 86 -10.30 -0.93 1.84
C GLU A 86 -9.06 -0.40 2.58
N LEU A 87 -8.58 -1.08 3.61
CA LEU A 87 -7.31 -0.75 4.25
C LEU A 87 -6.22 -1.78 3.91
N SER A 88 -5.06 -1.32 3.46
CA SER A 88 -3.86 -2.17 3.31
C SER A 88 -2.90 -1.89 4.45
N ILE A 89 -2.82 -2.83 5.39
CA ILE A 89 -2.26 -2.64 6.73
C ILE A 89 -0.81 -3.13 6.80
N ASN A 90 0.07 -2.30 7.37
CA ASN A 90 1.42 -2.73 7.79
C ASN A 90 1.66 -2.69 9.30
N ASP A 91 0.68 -2.28 10.10
CA ASP A 91 0.81 -2.20 11.55
C ASP A 91 -0.14 -3.20 12.25
N LEU A 92 0.42 -4.14 13.02
CA LEU A 92 -0.37 -5.16 13.70
C LEU A 92 -1.21 -4.61 14.87
N GLY A 93 -0.79 -3.51 15.49
CA GLY A 93 -1.58 -2.81 16.50
C GLY A 93 -2.81 -2.16 15.88
N LEU A 94 -2.66 -1.59 14.68
CA LEU A 94 -3.79 -1.10 13.90
C LEU A 94 -4.73 -2.24 13.49
N LEU A 95 -4.19 -3.39 13.06
CA LEU A 95 -5.01 -4.56 12.72
C LEU A 95 -5.86 -5.02 13.91
N ASP A 96 -5.27 -5.13 15.10
CA ASP A 96 -5.99 -5.49 16.33
C ASP A 96 -7.10 -4.48 16.64
N PHE A 97 -6.80 -3.18 16.55
CA PHE A 97 -7.79 -2.12 16.72
C PHE A 97 -8.97 -2.24 15.74
N LEU A 98 -8.69 -2.46 14.45
CA LEU A 98 -9.70 -2.62 13.41
C LEU A 98 -10.56 -3.87 13.64
N ASN A 99 -9.96 -4.98 14.07
CA ASN A 99 -10.71 -6.19 14.37
C ASN A 99 -11.70 -6.00 15.52
N LYS A 100 -11.34 -5.18 16.51
CA LYS A 100 -12.21 -4.88 17.66
C LYS A 100 -13.31 -3.87 17.33
N ASN A 101 -12.96 -2.79 16.63
CA ASN A 101 -13.85 -1.63 16.48
C ASN A 101 -14.54 -1.56 15.12
N TYR A 102 -13.93 -2.11 14.07
CA TYR A 102 -14.43 -2.04 12.69
C TYR A 102 -14.32 -3.40 11.98
N PRO A 103 -14.89 -4.49 12.53
CA PRO A 103 -14.63 -5.85 12.06
C PRO A 103 -15.07 -6.11 10.61
N LYS A 104 -16.05 -5.34 10.12
CA LYS A 104 -16.63 -5.45 8.77
C LYS A 104 -15.86 -4.66 7.70
N VAL A 105 -14.91 -3.81 8.08
CA VAL A 105 -14.10 -3.07 7.12
C VAL A 105 -13.22 -4.04 6.34
N LYS A 106 -13.16 -3.85 5.03
CA LYS A 106 -12.30 -4.63 4.15
C LYS A 106 -10.86 -4.27 4.43
N LYS A 107 -10.03 -5.30 4.62
CA LYS A 107 -8.63 -5.11 4.96
C LYS A 107 -7.74 -6.18 4.36
N GLY A 108 -6.50 -5.80 4.11
CA GLY A 108 -5.43 -6.66 3.66
C GLY A 108 -4.10 -6.31 4.31
N ILE A 109 -3.06 -7.05 3.97
CA ILE A 109 -1.70 -6.85 4.46
C ILE A 109 -0.84 -6.22 3.36
N GLY A 110 -0.22 -5.07 3.65
CA GLY A 110 0.65 -4.32 2.74
C GLY A 110 2.05 -4.91 2.59
N ILE A 111 2.85 -4.39 1.66
CA ILE A 111 4.12 -4.99 1.23
C ILE A 111 5.17 -5.17 2.34
N PRO A 112 5.56 -4.14 3.13
CA PRO A 112 6.58 -4.33 4.16
C PRO A 112 6.26 -5.48 5.11
N LEU A 113 5.00 -5.59 5.51
CA LEU A 113 4.56 -6.62 6.44
C LEU A 113 4.28 -7.96 5.74
N SER A 114 3.84 -7.95 4.49
CA SER A 114 3.43 -9.16 3.78
C SER A 114 4.57 -10.15 3.56
N TYR A 115 5.80 -9.67 3.42
CA TYR A 115 6.97 -10.54 3.19
C TYR A 115 7.14 -11.58 4.30
N ASP A 116 6.88 -11.21 5.55
CA ASP A 116 6.96 -12.14 6.68
C ASP A 116 5.81 -13.15 6.66
N PHE A 117 4.60 -12.70 6.31
CA PHE A 117 3.43 -13.57 6.20
C PHE A 117 3.49 -14.53 5.01
N MET A 118 3.99 -14.07 3.86
CA MET A 118 4.09 -14.86 2.63
C MET A 118 5.23 -15.90 2.67
N ARG A 119 6.06 -15.91 3.73
CA ARG A 119 7.01 -16.99 4.01
C ARG A 119 6.39 -18.12 4.84
N MET A 120 5.22 -17.90 5.44
CA MET A 120 4.49 -18.95 6.15
C MET A 120 3.99 -20.01 5.18
N ASN A 121 3.78 -21.23 5.67
CA ASN A 121 3.07 -22.24 4.89
C ASN A 121 1.60 -21.80 4.66
N SER A 122 1.00 -22.25 3.54
CA SER A 122 -0.34 -21.84 3.11
C SER A 122 -1.44 -22.08 4.13
N LYS A 123 -1.39 -23.20 4.87
CA LYS A 123 -2.40 -23.53 5.88
C LYS A 123 -2.37 -22.54 7.05
N SER A 124 -1.18 -22.23 7.55
CA SER A 124 -1.01 -21.25 8.64
C SER A 124 -1.40 -19.85 8.17
N LEU A 125 -1.03 -19.46 6.95
CA LEU A 125 -1.40 -18.16 6.40
C LEU A 125 -2.92 -18.05 6.19
N ASN A 126 -3.57 -19.04 5.56
CA ASN A 126 -5.04 -19.05 5.42
C ASN A 126 -5.73 -18.93 6.77
N LYS A 127 -5.28 -19.68 7.79
CA LYS A 127 -5.83 -19.57 9.15
C LYS A 127 -5.66 -18.16 9.73
N PHE A 128 -4.49 -17.55 9.54
CA PHE A 128 -4.24 -16.18 9.99
C PHE A 128 -5.15 -15.17 9.28
N MET A 129 -5.25 -15.26 7.95
CA MET A 129 -6.09 -14.37 7.13
C MET A 129 -7.56 -14.48 7.53
N ASN A 130 -8.08 -15.71 7.64
CA ASN A 130 -9.47 -15.96 8.02
C ASN A 130 -9.78 -15.50 9.46
N LYS A 131 -8.90 -15.79 10.42
CA LYS A 131 -9.08 -15.37 11.82
C LYS A 131 -9.18 -13.85 11.95
N ASN A 132 -8.42 -13.12 11.15
CA ASN A 132 -8.36 -11.67 11.19
C ASN A 132 -9.27 -10.99 10.18
N ASN A 133 -10.15 -11.72 9.47
CA ASN A 133 -10.99 -11.19 8.40
C ASN A 133 -10.19 -10.34 7.39
N LEU A 134 -9.05 -10.86 6.95
CA LEU A 134 -8.18 -10.27 5.94
C LEU A 134 -8.50 -10.90 4.59
N GLU A 135 -8.86 -10.09 3.60
CA GLU A 135 -9.25 -10.57 2.28
C GLU A 135 -8.05 -10.71 1.33
N ARG A 136 -6.95 -10.01 1.61
CA ARG A 136 -5.91 -9.75 0.60
C ARG A 136 -4.52 -9.59 1.19
N ILE A 137 -3.53 -10.04 0.44
CA ILE A 137 -2.12 -9.79 0.71
C ILE A 137 -1.45 -9.12 -0.49
N GLU A 138 -0.59 -8.15 -0.23
CA GLU A 138 0.11 -7.38 -1.26
C GLU A 138 1.53 -7.89 -1.44
N THR A 139 2.04 -7.87 -2.65
CA THR A 139 3.41 -8.30 -2.95
C THR A 139 3.89 -7.70 -4.26
N ASP A 140 5.19 -7.68 -4.46
CA ASP A 140 5.91 -7.34 -5.68
C ASP A 140 6.90 -8.47 -6.06
N GLU A 141 6.82 -9.61 -5.37
CA GLU A 141 7.72 -10.76 -5.54
C GLU A 141 7.02 -11.92 -6.26
N ASP A 142 7.49 -12.23 -7.46
CA ASP A 142 6.87 -13.28 -8.29
C ASP A 142 6.95 -14.66 -7.64
N TYR A 143 8.04 -14.94 -6.93
CA TYR A 143 8.26 -16.25 -6.32
C TYR A 143 7.33 -16.49 -5.12
N LEU A 144 6.99 -15.43 -4.37
CA LEU A 144 6.06 -15.54 -3.24
C LEU A 144 4.66 -15.91 -3.71
N ILE A 145 4.22 -15.42 -4.87
CA ILE A 145 2.93 -15.82 -5.45
C ILE A 145 2.88 -17.32 -5.73
N LYS A 146 3.96 -17.88 -6.27
CA LYS A 146 4.03 -19.30 -6.68
C LYS A 146 3.89 -20.27 -5.51
N ASN A 147 4.16 -19.82 -4.28
CA ASN A 147 4.05 -20.63 -3.08
C ASN A 147 2.60 -20.90 -2.66
N PHE A 148 1.63 -20.10 -3.13
CA PHE A 148 0.25 -20.13 -2.63
C PHE A 148 -0.76 -20.53 -3.72
N LYS A 149 -0.59 -21.70 -4.34
CA LYS A 149 -1.57 -22.22 -5.31
C LYS A 149 -2.95 -22.46 -4.69
N GLU A 150 -2.97 -22.97 -3.46
CA GLU A 150 -4.17 -23.18 -2.66
C GLU A 150 -4.23 -22.10 -1.58
N ARG A 151 -5.10 -21.10 -1.79
CA ARG A 151 -5.26 -19.93 -0.92
C ARG A 151 -6.71 -19.48 -0.88
N ASP A 152 -7.14 -19.01 0.29
CA ASP A 152 -8.48 -18.44 0.50
C ASP A 152 -8.48 -16.90 0.38
N PHE A 153 -7.30 -16.31 0.21
CA PHE A 153 -7.10 -14.87 0.12
C PHE A 153 -6.71 -14.42 -1.29
N LEU A 154 -6.94 -13.14 -1.58
CA LEU A 154 -6.61 -12.50 -2.84
C LEU A 154 -5.18 -11.97 -2.81
N ILE A 155 -4.53 -11.91 -3.98
CA ILE A 155 -3.19 -11.31 -4.12
C ILE A 155 -3.29 -10.01 -4.91
N SER A 156 -2.73 -8.93 -4.37
CA SER A 156 -2.40 -7.72 -5.11
C SER A 156 -0.93 -7.71 -5.45
N TYR A 157 -0.63 -7.55 -6.73
CA TYR A 157 0.73 -7.55 -7.23
C TYR A 157 1.14 -6.14 -7.69
N HIS A 158 2.26 -5.64 -7.16
CA HIS A 158 2.77 -4.29 -7.41
C HIS A 158 3.85 -4.28 -8.49
N PHE A 159 3.76 -3.32 -9.40
CA PHE A 159 4.65 -3.19 -10.55
C PHE A 159 4.72 -1.72 -11.01
N PRO A 160 5.86 -1.19 -11.49
CA PRO A 160 7.13 -1.86 -11.77
C PRO A 160 8.14 -1.84 -10.61
N LEU A 161 7.82 -1.26 -9.46
CA LEU A 161 8.76 -1.19 -8.35
C LEU A 161 8.68 -2.44 -7.47
N LYS A 162 9.86 -2.97 -7.13
CA LYS A 162 10.06 -4.01 -6.12
C LYS A 162 10.69 -3.40 -4.88
N PHE A 163 10.01 -3.48 -3.75
CA PHE A 163 10.48 -3.04 -2.46
C PHE A 163 11.75 -3.80 -2.03
N ILE A 164 12.73 -3.06 -1.55
CA ILE A 164 13.97 -3.62 -0.98
C ILE A 164 14.02 -3.40 0.52
N GLY A 165 13.67 -2.19 0.96
CA GLY A 165 13.74 -1.82 2.35
C GLY A 165 13.34 -0.37 2.62
N VAL A 166 12.94 -0.11 3.84
CA VAL A 166 12.71 1.25 4.33
C VAL A 166 14.03 1.88 4.76
N SER A 167 14.15 3.19 4.58
CA SER A 167 15.24 3.95 5.17
C SER A 167 15.00 4.13 6.67
N ARG A 168 16.09 4.03 7.45
CA ARG A 168 16.06 4.27 8.92
C ARG A 168 15.70 5.72 9.27
N PHE A 169 15.94 6.65 8.36
CA PHE A 169 15.65 8.07 8.49
C PHE A 169 14.95 8.56 7.23
N CYS A 170 13.99 9.49 7.35
CA CYS A 170 13.43 10.12 6.16
C CYS A 170 14.54 10.83 5.37
N PRO A 171 14.88 10.37 4.15
CA PRO A 171 16.03 10.91 3.41
C PRO A 171 15.75 12.31 2.87
N PHE A 172 14.50 12.77 2.97
CA PHE A 172 14.04 14.07 2.51
C PHE A 172 14.02 15.12 3.62
N THR A 173 14.08 14.75 4.91
CA THR A 173 13.98 15.73 5.99
C THR A 173 15.28 16.50 6.25
N ARG A 174 16.39 16.15 5.58
CA ARG A 174 17.74 16.78 5.58
C ARG A 174 18.38 17.19 6.91
N LYS A 175 17.69 17.16 8.05
CA LYS A 175 18.18 17.17 9.44
C LYS A 175 16.97 17.19 10.38
N ILE A 176 17.08 16.34 11.39
CA ILE A 176 16.14 16.09 12.48
C ILE A 176 15.71 17.45 13.09
N VAL A 177 14.39 17.65 13.29
CA VAL A 177 13.68 18.86 13.79
C VAL A 177 13.04 19.75 12.69
N GLY A 178 11.72 19.57 12.49
CA GLY A 178 10.87 20.41 11.63
C GLY A 178 9.55 19.75 11.19
N LYS A 179 8.58 20.53 10.70
CA LYS A 179 7.35 20.01 10.05
C LYS A 179 7.70 19.38 8.69
N CYS A 180 7.17 18.20 8.40
CA CYS A 180 7.39 17.52 7.12
C CYS A 180 6.87 18.35 5.94
N SER A 181 7.74 18.66 4.96
CA SER A 181 7.40 19.38 3.73
C SER A 181 6.84 18.48 2.62
N TYR A 182 6.84 17.16 2.83
CA TYR A 182 6.38 16.15 1.87
C TYR A 182 7.13 16.17 0.52
N GLU A 183 8.39 16.62 0.50
CA GLU A 183 9.26 16.58 -0.69
C GLU A 183 9.32 15.19 -1.33
N CYS A 184 9.26 14.16 -0.50
CA CYS A 184 9.33 12.76 -0.90
C CYS A 184 8.14 12.27 -1.76
N ILE A 185 7.03 13.03 -1.81
CA ILE A 185 5.90 12.75 -2.69
C ILE A 185 6.29 13.02 -4.14
N ASN A 186 6.94 14.15 -4.44
CA ASN A 186 7.15 14.56 -5.83
C ASN A 186 8.50 14.09 -6.39
N ASP A 187 9.41 13.68 -5.52
CA ASP A 187 10.78 13.35 -5.92
C ASP A 187 11.01 11.83 -5.94
N ILE A 188 11.31 11.33 -7.12
CA ILE A 188 11.83 9.97 -7.32
C ILE A 188 13.29 10.10 -7.72
N LYS A 189 14.19 9.53 -6.92
CA LYS A 189 15.63 9.63 -7.14
C LYS A 189 16.19 8.29 -7.55
N LYS A 190 16.97 8.28 -8.63
CA LYS A 190 17.82 7.13 -8.96
C LYS A 190 19.13 7.24 -8.19
N LEU A 191 19.49 6.18 -7.49
CA LEU A 191 20.70 6.06 -6.71
C LEU A 191 21.60 5.00 -7.34
N LYS A 192 22.81 5.39 -7.73
CA LYS A 192 23.82 4.42 -8.18
C LYS A 192 24.43 3.72 -6.96
N ILE A 193 24.43 2.40 -6.95
CA ILE A 193 25.13 1.64 -5.91
C ILE A 193 26.63 1.72 -6.19
N LYS A 194 27.38 2.20 -5.19
CA LYS A 194 28.83 2.37 -5.28
C LYS A 194 29.50 1.07 -5.77
N ASP A 195 30.47 1.21 -6.67
CA ASP A 195 31.28 0.11 -7.19
C ASP A 195 30.47 -0.96 -7.97
N THR A 196 29.27 -0.62 -8.44
CA THR A 196 28.45 -1.46 -9.32
C THR A 196 27.76 -0.65 -10.43
N ASP A 197 27.25 -1.34 -11.44
CA ASP A 197 26.37 -0.76 -12.47
C ASP A 197 24.88 -0.79 -12.10
N LYS A 198 24.56 -1.17 -10.86
CA LYS A 198 23.18 -1.27 -10.40
C LYS A 198 22.66 0.10 -9.94
N GLU A 199 21.40 0.35 -10.27
CA GLU A 199 20.63 1.50 -9.79
C GLU A 199 19.51 1.04 -8.86
N MET A 200 19.28 1.81 -7.81
CA MET A 200 18.10 1.71 -6.95
C MET A 200 17.24 2.96 -7.12
N ILE A 201 15.95 2.82 -6.90
CA ILE A 201 15.01 3.93 -6.87
C ILE A 201 14.74 4.25 -5.41
N LEU A 202 14.95 5.51 -5.03
CA LEU A 202 14.49 6.08 -3.78
C LEU A 202 13.18 6.83 -4.04
N TRP A 203 12.13 6.41 -3.36
CA TRP A 203 10.82 7.06 -3.41
C TRP A 203 10.19 7.03 -2.02
N GLN A 204 9.57 8.14 -1.60
CA GLN A 204 9.08 8.33 -0.24
C GLN A 204 10.15 8.08 0.84
N ASN A 205 10.04 7.01 1.61
CA ASN A 205 11.03 6.63 2.62
C ASN A 205 11.56 5.19 2.38
N ALA A 206 11.51 4.72 1.14
CA ALA A 206 11.86 3.36 0.78
C ALA A 206 12.71 3.28 -0.48
N TYR A 207 13.49 2.20 -0.53
CA TYR A 207 14.31 1.83 -1.67
C TYR A 207 13.64 0.72 -2.46
N PHE A 208 13.76 0.82 -3.78
CA PHE A 208 13.15 -0.11 -4.72
C PHE A 208 14.11 -0.52 -5.83
N ASP A 209 13.97 -1.74 -6.30
CA ASP A 209 14.48 -2.19 -7.59
C ASP A 209 13.41 -1.95 -8.65
N LYS A 210 13.83 -1.69 -9.89
CA LYS A 210 12.91 -1.63 -11.03
C LYS A 210 12.76 -3.03 -11.65
N LYS A 211 11.53 -3.46 -11.83
CA LYS A 211 11.17 -4.67 -12.57
C LYS A 211 10.86 -4.33 -14.01
N GLU A 212 11.47 -5.06 -14.94
CA GLU A 212 11.21 -4.91 -16.38
C GLU A 212 10.01 -5.73 -16.85
N LYS A 213 9.64 -6.79 -16.12
CA LYS A 213 8.51 -7.66 -16.46
C LYS A 213 7.82 -8.24 -15.25
N ILE A 214 6.56 -8.61 -15.45
CA ILE A 214 5.75 -9.39 -14.51
C ILE A 214 6.11 -10.87 -14.71
N GLY A 215 6.53 -11.57 -13.65
CA GLY A 215 6.98 -12.96 -13.70
C GLY A 215 5.93 -14.00 -13.26
N SER A 216 4.75 -13.56 -12.86
CA SER A 216 3.61 -14.39 -12.47
C SER A 216 2.30 -13.78 -12.98
N THR A 217 1.30 -14.59 -13.31
CA THR A 217 -0.05 -14.11 -13.64
C THR A 217 -1.08 -14.56 -12.59
N ASP A 218 -0.65 -15.29 -11.56
CA ASP A 218 -1.54 -15.83 -10.53
C ASP A 218 -1.81 -14.83 -9.41
N PHE A 219 -2.28 -13.64 -9.77
CA PHE A 219 -2.76 -12.63 -8.85
C PHE A 219 -4.18 -12.21 -9.20
N ASN A 220 -4.79 -11.36 -8.36
CA ASN A 220 -6.16 -10.91 -8.51
C ASN A 220 -6.24 -9.43 -8.88
N ARG A 221 -5.25 -8.64 -8.44
CA ARG A 221 -5.15 -7.21 -8.70
C ARG A 221 -3.73 -6.87 -9.17
N LEU A 222 -3.61 -6.09 -10.23
CA LEU A 222 -2.36 -5.44 -10.64
C LEU A 222 -2.39 -3.99 -10.15
N VAL A 223 -1.41 -3.63 -9.32
CA VAL A 223 -1.24 -2.30 -8.76
C VAL A 223 -0.08 -1.62 -9.46
N ILE A 224 -0.37 -0.53 -10.18
CA ILE A 224 0.66 0.28 -10.85
C ILE A 224 0.95 1.54 -10.06
N PHE A 225 2.21 2.00 -10.11
CA PHE A 225 2.59 3.27 -9.49
C PHE A 225 2.37 4.42 -10.47
N SER A 226 1.77 5.53 -10.01
CA SER A 226 1.82 6.80 -10.74
C SER A 226 3.18 7.46 -10.52
N ILE A 227 4.17 7.05 -11.30
CA ILE A 227 5.55 7.58 -11.27
C ILE A 227 5.77 8.42 -12.52
#